data_AF-A0A937HS67-F1
#
_entry.id   AF-A0A937HS67-F1
#
_cell.length_a   1.000
_cell.length_b   1.000
_cell.length_c   1.000
_cell.angle_alpha   90.00
_cell.angle_beta   90.00
_cell.angle_gamma   90.00
#
_symmetry.space_group_name_H-M   'P 1'
#
loop_
_entity.id
_entity.type
_entity.pdbx_description
1 polymer ?
#
loop_
_entity_poly.entity_id
_entity_poly.type
_entity_poly.pdbx_seq_one_letter_code
_entity_poly.pdbx_strand_id
1 'polypeptide(L)'
;VFARVRAGNVYANRNQIGAIVGSQPFGGEGLSGTGPKAGGPNYLPRFRQQSAAAAGSDWRGLARPAQLSQEIAALAAVPVEPPRRLRLPGPTGETNELSLFPRAPMLCAGPGTRAAQAQRASVEALGGRAIITGGRLPAEALAALPPIGGLLWWGDDATGRDYARALAALPGAIIPLITGTPDTAQVMLERHLCVDTTAAGGNASLLLSSSE
;
A
#
# COMPACT_ATOMS: atom_id res chain seq x y z
N VAL A 1 17.63 12.81 -2.31
CA VAL A 1 17.04 12.42 -1.00
C VAL A 1 15.59 11.93 -1.15
N PHE A 2 14.68 12.74 -1.70
CA PHE A 2 13.24 12.43 -1.77
C PHE A 2 12.87 11.12 -2.48
N ALA A 3 13.61 10.72 -3.52
CA ALA A 3 13.40 9.45 -4.21
C ALA A 3 13.86 8.20 -3.42
N ARG A 4 14.62 8.37 -2.33
CA ARG A 4 15.20 7.27 -1.54
C ARG A 4 14.64 7.18 -0.13
N VAL A 5 14.13 8.28 0.41
CA VAL A 5 13.52 8.32 1.74
C VAL A 5 12.27 7.44 1.77
N ARG A 6 12.16 6.65 2.83
CA ARG A 6 11.04 5.75 3.13
C ARG A 6 10.28 6.31 4.33
N ALA A 7 9.49 7.35 4.07
CA ALA A 7 8.67 8.02 5.07
C ALA A 7 7.35 8.46 4.46
N GLY A 8 6.29 8.40 5.25
CA GLY A 8 4.96 8.78 4.79
C GLY A 8 4.82 10.29 4.54
N ASN A 9 5.46 11.15 5.32
CA ASN A 9 5.43 12.59 5.13
C ASN A 9 6.86 13.14 5.08
N VAL A 10 7.15 13.93 4.05
CA VAL A 10 8.44 14.58 3.85
C VAL A 10 8.22 16.07 3.65
N TYR A 11 9.05 16.87 4.30
CA TYR A 11 8.99 18.32 4.26
C TYR A 11 10.36 18.86 3.87
N ALA A 12 10.38 19.77 2.91
CA ALA A 12 11.60 20.38 2.38
C ALA A 12 11.59 21.89 2.63
N ASN A 13 12.70 22.39 3.21
CA ASN A 13 12.91 23.80 3.53
C ASN A 13 11.85 24.42 4.44
N ARG A 14 11.21 23.61 5.28
CA ARG A 14 10.20 24.02 6.26
C ARG A 14 10.22 23.08 7.46
N ASN A 15 9.41 23.38 8.48
CA ASN A 15 9.22 22.49 9.63
C ASN A 15 8.49 21.17 9.24
N GLN A 16 8.53 20.18 10.15
CA GLN A 16 7.98 18.83 9.93
C GLN A 16 6.68 18.57 10.72
N ILE A 17 5.97 19.63 11.14
CA ILE A 17 4.80 19.57 12.02
C ILE A 17 3.60 20.29 11.39
N GLY A 18 2.41 20.14 11.98
CA GLY A 18 1.23 20.93 11.59
C GLY A 18 0.68 20.57 10.21
N ALA A 19 0.58 19.28 9.90
CA ALA A 19 0.00 18.82 8.64
C ALA A 19 -1.47 19.27 8.51
N ILE A 20 -1.79 19.90 7.39
CA ILE A 20 -3.11 20.45 7.06
C ILE A 20 -3.93 19.39 6.33
N VAL A 21 -5.14 19.12 6.83
CA VAL A 21 -6.08 18.17 6.23
C VAL A 21 -6.37 18.54 4.77
N GLY A 22 -6.37 17.56 3.87
CA GLY A 22 -6.63 17.77 2.44
C GLY A 22 -5.43 18.31 1.63
N SER A 23 -4.46 18.95 2.28
CA SER A 23 -3.24 19.46 1.63
C SER A 23 -2.04 18.57 1.89
N GLN A 24 -1.81 18.16 3.15
CA GLN A 24 -0.74 17.24 3.54
C GLN A 24 -1.30 16.03 4.28
N PRO A 25 -1.97 15.08 3.59
CA PRO A 25 -2.44 13.84 4.18
C PRO A 25 -1.38 13.20 5.07
N PHE A 26 -1.76 12.84 6.30
CA PHE A 26 -0.81 12.49 7.35
C PHE A 26 -0.91 11.02 7.74
N GLY A 27 0.26 10.39 7.86
CA GLY A 27 0.36 8.97 8.22
C GLY A 27 1.69 8.40 7.75
N GLY A 28 2.25 7.47 8.54
CA GLY A 28 3.54 6.85 8.26
C GLY A 28 3.46 5.60 7.40
N GLU A 29 4.60 4.91 7.32
CA GLU A 29 4.76 3.59 6.71
C GLU A 29 5.55 2.68 7.64
N GLY A 30 5.45 1.36 7.43
CA GLY A 30 6.14 0.38 8.28
C GLY A 30 5.63 0.39 9.71
N LEU A 31 6.53 0.61 10.67
CA LEU A 31 6.18 0.66 12.11
C LEU A 31 5.34 1.89 12.48
N SER A 32 5.33 2.93 11.64
CA SER A 32 4.65 4.19 11.93
C SER A 32 3.17 4.19 11.52
N GLY A 33 2.66 3.11 10.93
CA GLY A 33 1.25 2.96 10.63
C GLY A 33 0.94 2.07 9.44
N THR A 34 -0.32 1.63 9.39
CA THR A 34 -0.87 0.79 8.31
C THR A 34 -1.38 1.60 7.12
N GLY A 35 -1.79 2.85 7.36
CA GLY A 35 -2.57 3.66 6.42
C GLY A 35 -4.03 3.19 6.32
N PRO A 36 -4.86 3.84 5.46
CA PRO A 36 -4.55 5.05 4.67
C PRO A 36 -4.23 6.29 5.51
N LYS A 37 -3.65 7.31 4.87
CA LYS A 37 -3.38 8.60 5.51
C LYS A 37 -4.67 9.30 5.93
N ALA A 38 -4.69 9.76 7.18
CA ALA A 38 -5.75 10.63 7.68
C ALA A 38 -5.75 11.96 6.91
N GLY A 39 -6.94 12.49 6.64
CA GLY A 39 -7.11 13.70 5.83
C GLY A 39 -6.72 13.54 4.36
N GLY A 40 -6.50 12.30 3.89
CA GLY A 40 -6.24 11.96 2.50
C GLY A 40 -7.47 11.42 1.76
N PRO A 41 -7.40 11.32 0.43
CA PRO A 41 -8.53 10.91 -0.41
C PRO A 41 -8.98 9.46 -0.16
N ASN A 42 -8.07 8.61 0.33
CA ASN A 42 -8.33 7.19 0.52
C ASN A 42 -8.78 6.83 1.95
N TYR A 43 -8.94 7.82 2.85
CA TYR A 43 -9.24 7.54 4.24
C TYR A 43 -10.66 7.01 4.46
N LEU A 44 -11.67 7.68 3.90
CA LEU A 44 -13.08 7.31 4.09
C LEU A 44 -13.47 5.96 3.47
N PRO A 45 -12.99 5.57 2.26
CA PRO A 45 -13.26 4.25 1.69
C PRO A 45 -12.92 3.09 2.63
N ARG A 46 -11.93 3.26 3.52
CA ARG A 46 -11.49 2.21 4.46
C ARG A 46 -12.57 1.77 5.45
N PHE A 47 -13.56 2.63 5.71
CA PHE A 47 -14.68 2.37 6.61
C PHE A 47 -15.90 1.76 5.91
N ARG A 48 -15.78 1.42 4.62
CA ARG A 48 -16.82 0.70 3.88
C ARG A 48 -16.55 -0.79 3.93
N GLN A 49 -17.62 -1.58 4.04
CA GLN A 49 -17.53 -3.02 3.85
C GLN A 49 -17.31 -3.32 2.35
N GLN A 50 -16.31 -4.13 2.05
CA GLN A 50 -16.05 -4.65 0.71
C GLN A 50 -16.45 -6.12 0.69
N SER A 51 -17.36 -6.50 -0.20
CA SER A 51 -17.68 -7.91 -0.46
C SER A 51 -16.77 -8.43 -1.57
N ALA A 52 -16.14 -9.59 -1.35
CA ALA A 52 -15.52 -10.34 -2.43
C ALA A 52 -16.56 -11.22 -3.13
N ALA A 53 -16.42 -11.40 -4.44
CA ALA A 53 -17.08 -12.51 -5.10
C ALA A 53 -16.36 -13.80 -4.68
N ALA A 54 -16.92 -14.55 -3.74
CA ALA A 54 -16.43 -15.87 -3.36
C ALA A 54 -16.54 -16.79 -4.58
N ALA A 55 -15.43 -16.99 -5.28
CA ALA A 55 -15.46 -17.64 -6.58
C ALA A 55 -14.25 -18.57 -6.77
N GLY A 56 -14.29 -19.75 -6.15
CA GLY A 56 -13.31 -20.80 -6.42
C GLY A 56 -13.62 -22.10 -5.70
N SER A 57 -13.16 -23.21 -6.25
CA SER A 57 -13.04 -24.47 -5.51
C SER A 57 -11.80 -24.40 -4.62
N ASP A 58 -11.71 -25.23 -3.59
CA ASP A 58 -10.49 -25.33 -2.79
C ASP A 58 -9.26 -25.74 -3.62
N TRP A 59 -8.09 -25.39 -3.10
CA TRP A 59 -6.82 -25.88 -3.64
C TRP A 59 -6.74 -27.40 -3.54
N ARG A 60 -6.25 -28.06 -4.59
CA ARG A 60 -6.03 -29.52 -4.60
C ARG A 60 -4.70 -29.97 -3.97
N GLY A 61 -3.89 -29.03 -3.51
CA GLY A 61 -2.56 -29.32 -2.94
C GLY A 61 -2.02 -28.15 -2.13
N LEU A 62 -0.88 -28.36 -1.48
CA LEU A 62 -0.21 -27.35 -0.69
C LEU A 62 0.63 -26.42 -1.57
N ALA A 63 0.69 -25.15 -1.18
CA ALA A 63 1.66 -24.22 -1.73
C ALA A 63 3.08 -24.70 -1.43
N ARG A 64 4.07 -24.20 -2.19
CA ARG A 64 5.50 -24.51 -1.98
C ARG A 64 6.21 -23.29 -1.38
N PRO A 65 6.38 -23.19 -0.05
CA PRO A 65 6.91 -21.98 0.59
C PRO A 65 8.27 -21.54 0.06
N ALA A 66 9.18 -22.48 -0.22
CA ALA A 66 10.50 -22.15 -0.76
C ALA A 66 10.41 -21.44 -2.14
N GLN A 67 9.52 -21.90 -3.02
CA GLN A 67 9.28 -21.25 -4.30
C GLN A 67 8.62 -19.87 -4.09
N LEU A 68 7.63 -19.79 -3.20
CA LEU A 68 6.99 -18.50 -2.89
C LEU A 68 8.00 -17.49 -2.34
N SER A 69 8.90 -17.90 -1.45
CA SER A 69 9.95 -17.04 -0.94
C SER A 69 10.86 -16.49 -2.05
N GLN A 70 11.22 -17.33 -3.03
CA GLN A 70 11.99 -16.90 -4.19
C GLN A 70 11.22 -15.90 -5.07
N GLU A 71 9.94 -16.17 -5.33
CA GLU A 71 9.08 -15.28 -6.12
C GLU A 71 8.85 -13.93 -5.43
N ILE A 72 8.63 -13.92 -4.11
CA ILE A 72 8.48 -12.70 -3.31
C ILE A 72 9.76 -11.88 -3.37
N ALA A 73 10.91 -12.50 -3.14
CA ALA A 73 12.20 -11.82 -3.18
C ALA A 73 12.53 -11.27 -4.57
N ALA A 74 12.32 -12.06 -5.62
CA ALA A 74 12.55 -11.67 -7.01
C ALA A 74 11.64 -10.49 -7.39
N LEU A 75 10.36 -10.56 -7.06
CA LEU A 75 9.43 -9.47 -7.33
C LEU A 75 9.82 -8.23 -6.52
N ALA A 76 10.04 -8.34 -5.21
CA ALA A 76 10.42 -7.20 -4.36
C ALA A 76 11.70 -6.48 -4.85
N ALA A 77 12.62 -7.18 -5.50
CA ALA A 77 13.84 -6.62 -6.07
C ALA A 77 13.63 -5.84 -7.38
N VAL A 78 12.54 -6.08 -8.13
CA VAL A 78 12.26 -5.31 -9.34
C VAL A 78 11.95 -3.85 -8.96
N PRO A 79 12.62 -2.87 -9.60
CA PRO A 79 12.34 -1.46 -9.40
C PRO A 79 10.86 -1.14 -9.61
N VAL A 80 10.36 -0.23 -8.78
CA VAL A 80 8.99 0.24 -8.87
C VAL A 80 8.93 1.35 -9.92
N GLU A 81 8.00 1.22 -10.87
CA GLU A 81 7.65 2.27 -11.84
C GLU A 81 7.36 3.61 -11.12
N PRO A 82 7.57 4.76 -11.77
CA PRO A 82 7.41 6.05 -11.11
C PRO A 82 6.00 6.16 -10.50
N PRO A 83 5.89 6.63 -9.25
CA PRO A 83 4.62 6.65 -8.53
C PRO A 83 3.62 7.54 -9.25
N ARG A 84 2.34 7.18 -9.18
CA ARG A 84 1.26 8.09 -9.58
C ARG A 84 1.30 9.30 -8.64
N ARG A 85 1.45 10.50 -9.20
CA ARG A 85 1.50 11.76 -8.45
C ARG A 85 0.17 12.51 -8.57
N LEU A 86 -0.31 13.01 -7.44
CA LEU A 86 -1.46 13.89 -7.33
C LEU A 86 -0.99 15.17 -6.64
N ARG A 87 -1.12 16.30 -7.34
CA ARG A 87 -0.92 17.60 -6.73
C ARG A 87 -2.11 17.92 -5.84
N LEU A 88 -1.83 18.31 -4.60
CA LEU A 88 -2.84 18.68 -3.62
C LEU A 88 -2.92 20.20 -3.48
N PRO A 89 -4.09 20.74 -3.10
CA PRO A 89 -4.22 22.17 -2.84
C PRO A 89 -3.31 22.58 -1.67
N GLY A 90 -2.96 23.86 -1.61
CA GLY A 90 -2.13 24.42 -0.55
C GLY A 90 -1.99 25.94 -0.70
N PRO A 91 -1.39 26.61 0.31
CA PRO A 91 -1.13 28.04 0.21
C PRO A 91 -0.13 28.34 -0.93
N THR A 92 -0.17 29.57 -1.45
CA THR A 92 0.87 30.07 -2.35
C THR A 92 2.23 29.99 -1.67
N GLY A 93 3.27 29.65 -2.43
CA GLY A 93 4.62 29.49 -1.87
C GLY A 93 4.89 28.08 -1.34
N GLU A 94 3.96 27.16 -1.57
CA GLU A 94 4.09 25.76 -1.20
C GLU A 94 3.71 24.85 -2.36
N THR A 95 4.39 23.70 -2.47
CA THR A 95 3.94 22.59 -3.32
C THR A 95 3.67 21.38 -2.46
N ASN A 96 2.45 20.83 -2.60
CA ASN A 96 2.02 19.59 -1.95
C ASN A 96 1.75 18.52 -2.98
N GLU A 97 2.40 17.38 -2.82
CA GLU A 97 2.30 16.26 -3.73
C GLU A 97 2.10 14.95 -2.97
N LEU A 98 1.05 14.22 -3.34
CA LEU A 98 0.79 12.87 -2.89
C LEU A 98 1.21 11.88 -3.98
N SER A 99 2.10 10.97 -3.63
CA SER A 99 2.58 9.89 -4.48
C SER A 99 2.06 8.55 -4.00
N LEU A 100 1.62 7.69 -4.92
CA LEU A 100 1.25 6.30 -4.64
C LEU A 100 2.34 5.34 -5.12
N PHE A 101 2.87 4.55 -4.18
CA PHE A 101 3.85 3.50 -4.45
C PHE A 101 3.21 2.13 -4.21
N PRO A 102 3.42 1.10 -5.06
CA PRO A 102 3.03 -0.26 -4.69
C PRO A 102 3.67 -0.67 -3.37
N ARG A 103 2.90 -1.34 -2.52
CA ARG A 103 3.44 -2.04 -1.35
C ARG A 103 4.32 -3.21 -1.78
N ALA A 104 4.96 -3.85 -0.80
CA ALA A 104 5.57 -5.16 -1.01
C ALA A 104 4.55 -6.15 -1.64
N PRO A 105 5.01 -7.22 -2.32
CA PRO A 105 4.11 -8.15 -3.00
C PRO A 105 2.92 -8.60 -2.16
N MET A 106 1.73 -8.57 -2.75
CA MET A 106 0.48 -9.07 -2.17
C MET A 106 0.36 -10.57 -2.47
N LEU A 107 0.10 -11.38 -1.46
CA LEU A 107 -0.14 -12.81 -1.65
C LEU A 107 -1.62 -13.08 -1.91
N CYS A 108 -1.92 -13.70 -3.05
CA CYS A 108 -3.25 -14.12 -3.46
C CYS A 108 -3.44 -15.59 -3.11
N ALA A 109 -4.05 -15.87 -1.95
CA ALA A 109 -4.15 -17.20 -1.38
C ALA A 109 -5.41 -17.97 -1.80
N GLY A 110 -6.32 -17.38 -2.57
CA GLY A 110 -7.52 -18.06 -3.06
C GLY A 110 -8.76 -17.86 -2.19
N PRO A 111 -9.74 -18.79 -2.22
CA PRO A 111 -9.59 -20.22 -2.43
C PRO A 111 -9.42 -20.66 -3.90
N GLY A 112 -8.45 -21.54 -4.12
CA GLY A 112 -8.17 -22.13 -5.42
C GLY A 112 -7.70 -21.15 -6.49
N THR A 113 -7.47 -21.71 -7.69
CA THR A 113 -6.88 -20.98 -8.81
C THR A 113 -7.76 -19.81 -9.27
N ARG A 114 -9.07 -19.99 -9.37
CA ARG A 114 -9.97 -18.95 -9.89
C ARG A 114 -10.03 -17.72 -8.98
N ALA A 115 -10.21 -17.92 -7.67
CA ALA A 115 -10.23 -16.79 -6.73
C ALA A 115 -8.87 -16.13 -6.63
N ALA A 116 -7.77 -16.91 -6.62
CA ALA A 116 -6.42 -16.35 -6.58
C ALA A 116 -6.09 -15.52 -7.84
N GLN A 117 -6.57 -15.93 -9.02
CA GLN A 117 -6.46 -15.14 -10.24
C GLN A 117 -7.27 -13.84 -10.18
N ALA A 118 -8.50 -13.89 -9.65
CA ALA A 118 -9.32 -12.69 -9.48
C ALA A 118 -8.73 -11.70 -8.45
N GLN A 119 -8.16 -12.23 -7.37
CA GLN A 119 -7.38 -11.46 -6.39
C GLN A 119 -6.19 -10.76 -7.05
N ARG A 120 -5.40 -11.51 -7.82
CA ARG A 120 -4.26 -10.96 -8.57
C ARG A 120 -4.68 -9.83 -9.50
N ALA A 121 -5.71 -10.07 -10.32
CA ALA A 121 -6.23 -9.07 -11.24
C ALA A 121 -6.70 -7.80 -10.51
N SER A 122 -7.36 -7.95 -9.36
CA SER A 122 -7.82 -6.81 -8.54
C SER A 122 -6.65 -6.00 -7.97
N VAL A 123 -5.58 -6.67 -7.52
CA VAL A 123 -4.36 -6.01 -7.03
C VAL A 123 -3.63 -5.28 -8.16
N GLU A 124 -3.42 -5.94 -9.30
CA GLU A 124 -2.69 -5.38 -10.45
C GLU A 124 -3.45 -4.20 -11.08
N ALA A 125 -4.79 -4.24 -11.13
CA ALA A 125 -5.63 -3.14 -11.61
C ALA A 125 -5.47 -1.85 -10.78
N LEU A 126 -5.06 -1.96 -9.51
CA LEU A 126 -4.78 -0.82 -8.63
C LEU A 126 -3.32 -0.33 -8.73
N GLY A 127 -2.50 -0.93 -9.60
CA GLY A 127 -1.06 -0.68 -9.71
C GLY A 127 -0.21 -1.47 -8.70
N GLY A 128 -0.83 -2.43 -8.01
CA GLY A 128 -0.17 -3.31 -7.08
C GLY A 128 0.63 -4.42 -7.74
N ARG A 129 1.27 -5.22 -6.89
CA ARG A 129 2.13 -6.33 -7.31
C ARG A 129 1.65 -7.58 -6.59
N ALA A 130 1.32 -8.64 -7.31
CA ALA A 130 0.68 -9.82 -6.76
C ALA A 130 1.41 -11.11 -7.09
N ILE A 131 1.38 -12.06 -6.16
CA ILE A 131 1.89 -13.43 -6.30
C ILE A 131 0.78 -14.38 -5.90
N ILE A 132 0.51 -15.39 -6.72
CA ILE A 132 -0.46 -16.45 -6.43
C ILE A 132 0.24 -17.56 -5.67
N THR A 133 -0.35 -18.06 -4.57
CA THR A 133 0.29 -19.08 -3.72
C THR A 133 0.49 -20.43 -4.44
N GLY A 134 -0.30 -20.71 -5.47
CA GLY A 134 -0.25 -21.95 -6.26
C GLY A 134 -0.77 -23.20 -5.53
N GLY A 135 -1.32 -23.02 -4.33
CA GLY A 135 -1.82 -24.08 -3.47
C GLY A 135 -2.28 -23.52 -2.12
N ARG A 136 -2.81 -24.38 -1.26
CA ARG A 136 -3.18 -24.01 0.12
C ARG A 136 -1.91 -23.70 0.89
N LEU A 137 -1.80 -22.47 1.38
CA LEU A 137 -0.70 -22.03 2.22
C LEU A 137 -1.10 -22.23 3.70
N PRO A 138 -0.45 -23.11 4.47
CA PRO A 138 -0.67 -23.17 5.91
C PRO A 138 -0.33 -21.82 6.58
N ALA A 139 -1.12 -21.39 7.56
CA ALA A 139 -0.98 -20.05 8.15
C ALA A 139 0.38 -19.86 8.84
N GLU A 140 0.90 -20.91 9.48
CA GLU A 140 2.20 -20.97 10.12
C GLU A 140 3.37 -20.75 9.14
N ALA A 141 3.18 -21.09 7.86
CA ALA A 141 4.22 -20.90 6.85
C ALA A 141 4.50 -19.42 6.56
N LEU A 142 3.57 -18.50 6.89
CA LEU A 142 3.74 -17.06 6.71
C LEU A 142 4.96 -16.52 7.46
N ALA A 143 5.29 -17.10 8.62
CA ALA A 143 6.44 -16.68 9.43
C ALA A 143 7.80 -16.93 8.76
N ALA A 144 7.85 -17.84 7.79
CA ALA A 144 9.07 -18.18 7.06
C ALA A 144 9.19 -17.45 5.71
N LEU A 145 8.18 -16.67 5.30
CA LEU A 145 8.21 -15.93 4.05
C LEU A 145 8.94 -14.59 4.21
N PRO A 146 9.55 -14.05 3.14
CA PRO A 146 10.00 -12.67 3.12
C PRO A 146 8.84 -11.68 3.34
N PRO A 147 9.12 -10.41 3.65
CA PRO A 147 8.08 -9.41 3.88
C PRO A 147 7.10 -9.27 2.70
N ILE A 148 5.81 -9.29 3.01
CA ILE A 148 4.69 -9.14 2.07
C ILE A 148 3.90 -7.86 2.39
N GLY A 149 3.18 -7.34 1.40
CA GLY A 149 2.34 -6.14 1.58
C GLY A 149 0.96 -6.43 2.17
N GLY A 150 0.52 -7.68 2.07
CA GLY A 150 -0.79 -8.14 2.53
C GLY A 150 -1.10 -9.55 2.01
N LEU A 151 -2.11 -10.17 2.60
CA LEU A 151 -2.63 -11.48 2.21
C LEU A 151 -4.09 -11.35 1.80
N LEU A 152 -4.47 -11.84 0.63
CA LEU A 152 -5.84 -11.90 0.16
C LEU A 152 -6.39 -13.31 0.35
N TRP A 153 -7.52 -13.42 1.04
CA TRP A 153 -8.24 -14.67 1.25
C TRP A 153 -9.76 -14.43 1.14
N TRP A 154 -10.39 -15.00 0.11
CA TRP A 154 -11.82 -14.83 -0.18
C TRP A 154 -12.60 -16.13 0.04
N GLY A 155 -12.14 -16.93 1.01
CA GLY A 155 -12.71 -18.23 1.33
C GLY A 155 -13.46 -18.21 2.66
N ASP A 156 -13.37 -19.31 3.40
CA ASP A 156 -14.08 -19.45 4.67
C ASP A 156 -13.46 -18.64 5.81
N ASP A 157 -14.29 -18.29 6.79
CA ASP A 157 -13.88 -17.49 7.95
C ASP A 157 -12.93 -18.24 8.90
N ALA A 158 -12.94 -19.58 8.92
CA ALA A 158 -12.08 -20.33 9.82
C ALA A 158 -10.62 -20.20 9.36
N THR A 159 -10.36 -20.50 8.09
CA THR A 159 -9.05 -20.27 7.46
C THR A 159 -8.65 -18.79 7.52
N GLY A 160 -9.60 -17.88 7.29
CA GLY A 160 -9.36 -16.44 7.43
C GLY A 160 -8.90 -16.02 8.83
N ARG A 161 -9.50 -16.59 9.89
CA ARG A 161 -9.08 -16.34 11.28
C ARG A 161 -7.69 -16.90 11.57
N ASP A 162 -7.33 -18.06 11.02
CA ASP A 162 -6.00 -18.63 11.18
C ASP A 162 -4.94 -17.72 10.55
N TYR A 163 -5.19 -17.22 9.34
CA TYR A 163 -4.34 -16.22 8.71
C TYR A 163 -4.25 -14.92 9.50
N ALA A 164 -5.36 -14.41 10.02
CA ALA A 164 -5.35 -13.18 10.83
C ALA A 164 -4.47 -13.35 12.08
N ARG A 165 -4.55 -14.49 12.77
CA ARG A 165 -3.70 -14.80 13.94
C ARG A 165 -2.23 -14.90 13.57
N ALA A 166 -1.92 -15.62 12.49
CA ALA A 166 -0.54 -15.78 12.03
C ALA A 166 0.08 -14.44 11.64
N LEU A 167 -0.65 -13.60 10.88
CA LEU A 167 -0.18 -12.27 10.48
C LEU A 167 0.02 -11.33 11.68
N ALA A 168 -0.89 -11.36 12.66
CA ALA A 168 -0.79 -10.55 13.87
C ALA A 168 0.39 -10.94 14.79
N ALA A 169 0.85 -12.19 14.70
CA ALA A 169 2.00 -12.68 15.45
C ALA A 169 3.36 -12.34 14.78
N LEU A 170 3.36 -11.87 13.54
CA LEU A 170 4.60 -11.50 12.85
C LEU A 170 5.23 -10.25 13.48
N PRO A 171 6.55 -10.21 13.65
CA PRO A 171 7.24 -9.02 14.11
C PRO A 171 7.23 -7.94 13.02
N GLY A 172 7.30 -6.68 13.44
CA GLY A 172 7.46 -5.55 12.52
C GLY A 172 6.15 -4.86 12.18
N ALA A 173 6.02 -4.45 10.92
CA ALA A 173 4.85 -3.70 10.46
C ALA A 173 3.61 -4.61 10.41
N ILE A 174 2.45 -4.05 10.73
CA ILE A 174 1.18 -4.79 10.65
C ILE A 174 0.86 -5.07 9.18
N ILE A 175 0.68 -6.36 8.86
CA ILE A 175 0.34 -6.83 7.51
C ILE A 175 -1.18 -7.10 7.44
N PRO A 176 -1.90 -6.51 6.48
CA PRO A 176 -3.35 -6.68 6.38
C PRO A 176 -3.74 -8.05 5.81
N LEU A 177 -4.75 -8.67 6.42
CA LEU A 177 -5.60 -9.67 5.78
C LEU A 177 -6.73 -8.95 5.03
N ILE A 178 -6.91 -9.29 3.75
CA ILE A 178 -7.92 -8.69 2.87
C ILE A 178 -8.91 -9.78 2.47
N THR A 179 -10.13 -9.68 3.02
CA THR A 179 -11.21 -10.65 2.79
C THR A 179 -12.27 -10.19 1.79
N GLY A 180 -12.14 -8.96 1.29
CA GLY A 180 -12.99 -8.36 0.26
C GLY A 180 -12.19 -7.99 -0.99
N THR A 181 -12.86 -7.40 -1.98
CA THR A 181 -12.18 -6.72 -3.09
C THR A 181 -11.24 -5.65 -2.53
N PRO A 182 -9.93 -5.66 -2.85
CA PRO A 182 -8.99 -4.69 -2.32
C PRO A 182 -9.28 -3.28 -2.80
N ASP A 183 -8.90 -2.29 -1.99
CA ASP A 183 -8.88 -0.88 -2.38
C ASP A 183 -7.44 -0.35 -2.58
N THR A 184 -7.33 0.87 -3.10
CA THR A 184 -6.04 1.53 -3.34
C THR A 184 -5.19 1.65 -2.07
N ALA A 185 -5.78 1.90 -0.90
CA ALA A 185 -5.02 2.10 0.34
C ALA A 185 -4.41 0.81 0.90
N GLN A 186 -5.06 -0.33 0.63
CA GLN A 186 -4.58 -1.65 1.01
C GLN A 186 -3.44 -2.15 0.10
N VAL A 187 -3.43 -1.73 -1.16
CA VAL A 187 -2.46 -2.20 -2.18
C VAL A 187 -1.30 -1.23 -2.39
N MET A 188 -1.58 0.06 -2.27
CA MET A 188 -0.63 1.14 -2.46
C MET A 188 -0.26 1.78 -1.13
N LEU A 189 0.90 2.41 -1.10
CA LEU A 189 1.45 3.19 -0.03
C LEU A 189 1.46 4.65 -0.44
N GLU A 190 0.93 5.50 0.44
CA GLU A 190 0.88 6.93 0.21
C GLU A 190 2.13 7.61 0.79
N ARG A 191 2.80 8.44 0.00
CA ARG A 191 3.87 9.33 0.46
C ARG A 191 3.58 10.76 0.05
N HIS A 192 3.67 11.67 1.00
CA HIS A 192 3.41 13.09 0.80
C HIS A 192 4.71 13.89 0.84
N LEU A 193 4.92 14.78 -0.12
CA LEU A 193 6.01 15.75 -0.16
C LEU A 193 5.43 17.17 -0.10
N CYS A 194 5.86 17.93 0.90
CA CYS A 194 5.60 19.36 1.03
C CYS A 194 6.91 20.13 0.82
N VAL A 195 6.92 21.08 -0.12
CA VAL A 195 8.09 21.93 -0.40
C VAL A 195 7.72 23.39 -0.18
N ASP A 196 8.46 24.08 0.67
CA ASP A 196 8.43 25.54 0.70
C ASP A 196 9.19 26.08 -0.53
N THR A 197 8.45 26.69 -1.45
CA THR A 197 8.99 27.26 -2.69
C THR A 197 9.43 28.72 -2.50
N THR A 198 9.26 29.28 -1.31
CA THR A 198 9.70 30.64 -0.94
C THR A 198 10.98 30.68 -0.13
N ALA A 199 11.56 29.52 0.19
CA ALA A 199 12.77 29.40 1.00
C ALA A 199 13.98 30.19 0.47
N ALA A 200 13.99 30.57 -0.81
CA ALA A 200 15.00 31.44 -1.41
C ALA A 200 14.77 32.95 -1.17
N GLY A 201 13.71 33.34 -0.43
CA GLY A 201 13.39 34.73 -0.09
C GLY A 201 12.33 35.40 -0.97
N GLY A 202 11.63 34.66 -1.83
CA GLY A 202 10.59 35.21 -2.71
C GLY A 202 9.72 34.14 -3.37
N ASN A 203 8.56 34.53 -3.88
CA ASN A 203 7.62 33.62 -4.55
C ASN A 203 7.58 33.90 -6.05
N ALA A 204 8.28 33.06 -6.83
CA ALA A 204 8.38 33.21 -8.27
C ALA A 204 7.02 33.19 -8.99
N SER A 205 6.07 32.37 -8.53
CA SER A 205 4.73 32.30 -9.13
C SER A 205 3.96 33.62 -8.96
N LEU A 206 4.12 34.30 -7.81
CA LEU A 206 3.47 35.59 -7.58
C LEU A 206 4.10 36.72 -8.43
N LEU A 207 5.43 36.71 -8.59
CA LEU A 207 6.13 37.68 -9.44
C LEU A 207 5.72 37.60 -10.91
N LEU A 208 5.44 36.39 -11.39
CA LEU A 208 4.95 36.16 -12.75
C LEU A 208 3.50 36.64 -12.91
N SER A 209 2.64 36.40 -11.92
CA SER A 209 1.24 36.85 -11.97
C SER A 209 1.04 38.36 -11.81
N SER A 210 2.02 39.08 -11.27
CA SER A 210 1.97 40.55 -11.15
C SER A 210 2.51 41.27 -12.38
N SER A 211 3.03 40.54 -13.37
CA SER A 211 3.61 41.09 -14.61
C SER A 211 2.63 41.04 -15.80
N GLU A 212 1.39 40.59 -15.58
CA GLU A 212 0.25 40.68 -16.50
C GLU A 212 -0.74 41.76 -16.05
#